data_AF-A0A7S2UQZ8-F1
#
_entry.id   AF-A0A7S2UQZ8-F1
#
_cell.length_a   1.000
_cell.length_b   1.000
_cell.length_c   1.000
_cell.angle_alpha   90.00
_cell.angle_beta   90.00
_cell.angle_gamma   90.00
#
_symmetry.space_group_name_H-M   'P 1'
#
loop_
_entity.id
_entity.type
_entity.pdbx_description
1 polymer ?
#
loop_
_entity_poly.entity_id
_entity_poly.type
_entity_poly.pdbx_seq_one_letter_code
_entity_poly.pdbx_strand_id
1 'polypeptide(L)'
;EGDLLASFPPTEMLPRQKQLYIREKSRLRANKKRRRLTGENWVTKVDGVSQLPFWYNEDTGEAIWEKPAVLNELASHETALEKKWIAMPLEPLRRIMQFLLPYPDRVQCSTVCKHWKAAATDISFVKHVIPVEMGALALEDSKLFHNHYRSIADALTVALPGDTIEFADGHYWVKEPGIKVDFPLRFVGHETDPTQVVIELSGVIDWHGAGGGWMEGITIRRPKIAASESSSHDILQVQKGGKLDMVHCVLDNGGCSGSVVRVRDKGSHCRWDDVAIRGSGSAEGAVVLDSEGDLELSECRITDNQGNGIKCMGGSVIRIEKSEIERNGGIGLILEGSSRCEVLHDSRFSANRLGLMKKEDRACPVVSSKGNTCDVPSPEGPGLMRGFRVGTMDSDAYVDDEEMTSNEATNVSLQSNKTHIPELVPSAVSVI
;
A
#
# COMPACT_ATOMS: atom_id res chain seq x y z
N GLU A 1 -9.41 56.26 -26.66
CA GLU A 1 -8.42 56.82 -27.61
C GLU A 1 -9.03 58.12 -28.14
N GLY A 2 -8.41 59.29 -28.02
CA GLY A 2 -9.03 60.50 -28.60
C GLY A 2 -8.43 61.88 -28.32
N ASP A 3 -8.05 62.25 -27.10
CA ASP A 3 -7.91 63.69 -26.75
C ASP A 3 -6.48 64.24 -26.57
N LEU A 4 -5.47 63.59 -27.15
CA LEU A 4 -4.10 64.13 -27.20
C LEU A 4 -3.70 64.72 -28.56
N LEU A 5 -4.66 64.96 -29.45
CA LEU A 5 -4.39 65.39 -30.83
C LEU A 5 -5.11 66.71 -31.17
N ALA A 6 -4.67 67.84 -30.59
CA ALA A 6 -4.94 69.15 -31.20
C ALA A 6 -4.12 70.34 -30.65
N SER A 7 -3.20 70.18 -29.68
CA SER A 7 -2.33 71.29 -29.28
C SER A 7 -0.98 71.14 -29.96
N PHE A 8 -0.65 71.99 -30.93
CA PHE A 8 0.72 72.15 -31.43
C PHE A 8 1.56 72.77 -30.31
N PRO A 9 2.33 71.97 -29.55
CA PRO A 9 3.08 72.47 -28.42
C PRO A 9 4.29 73.23 -28.94
N PRO A 10 4.72 74.33 -28.30
CA PRO A 10 6.01 74.95 -28.59
C PRO A 10 7.13 73.91 -28.49
N THR A 11 8.16 74.00 -29.35
CA THR A 11 9.25 73.01 -29.45
C THR A 11 9.94 72.74 -28.11
N GLU A 12 10.02 73.76 -27.25
CA GLU A 12 10.58 73.71 -25.90
C GLU A 12 9.79 72.82 -24.93
N MET A 13 8.49 72.62 -25.18
CA MET A 13 7.59 71.80 -24.34
C MET A 13 7.52 70.33 -24.78
N LEU A 14 8.03 70.00 -25.97
CA LEU A 14 8.02 68.63 -26.52
C LEU A 14 8.73 67.60 -25.62
N PRO A 15 9.90 67.88 -25.03
CA PRO A 15 10.56 66.92 -24.14
C PRO A 15 9.70 66.58 -22.91
N ARG A 16 9.07 67.59 -22.30
CA ARG A 16 8.18 67.44 -21.14
C ARG A 16 6.93 66.62 -21.50
N GLN A 17 6.31 66.92 -22.64
CA GLN A 17 5.14 66.18 -23.10
C GLN A 17 5.47 64.73 -23.48
N LYS A 18 6.62 64.48 -24.11
CA LYS A 18 7.12 63.13 -24.39
C LYS A 18 7.30 62.33 -23.09
N GLN A 19 7.90 62.95 -22.06
CA GLN A 19 8.05 62.31 -20.74
C GLN A 19 6.70 62.04 -20.08
N LEU A 20 5.75 62.98 -20.13
CA LEU A 20 4.38 62.78 -19.62
C LEU A 20 3.68 61.63 -20.34
N TYR A 21 3.76 61.58 -21.67
CA TYR A 21 3.19 60.48 -22.46
C TYR A 21 3.82 59.12 -22.11
N ILE A 22 5.14 59.04 -21.98
CA ILE A 22 5.83 57.79 -21.61
C ILE A 22 5.42 57.33 -20.20
N ARG A 23 5.34 58.26 -19.25
CA ARG A 23 4.90 57.99 -17.88
C ARG A 23 3.46 57.48 -17.86
N GLU A 24 2.58 58.13 -18.62
CA GLU A 24 1.16 57.78 -18.66
C GLU A 24 0.91 56.45 -19.36
N LYS A 25 1.60 56.20 -20.48
CA LYS A 25 1.59 54.90 -21.16
C LYS A 25 2.08 53.78 -20.24
N SER A 26 3.14 54.03 -19.47
CA SER A 26 3.64 53.07 -18.47
C SER A 26 2.62 52.83 -17.36
N ARG A 27 1.97 53.89 -16.86
CA ARG A 27 0.89 53.82 -15.86
C ARG A 27 -0.28 52.98 -16.35
N LEU A 28 -0.75 53.21 -17.57
CA LEU A 28 -1.86 52.46 -18.17
C LEU A 28 -1.51 50.99 -18.39
N ARG A 29 -0.28 50.68 -18.86
CA ARG A 29 0.20 49.30 -19.00
C ARG A 29 0.29 48.59 -17.64
N ALA A 30 0.85 49.26 -16.63
CA ALA A 30 0.91 48.73 -15.28
C ALA A 30 -0.48 48.49 -14.70
N ASN A 31 -1.42 49.43 -14.91
CA ASN A 31 -2.80 49.30 -14.44
C ASN A 31 -3.55 48.17 -15.18
N LYS A 32 -3.39 48.04 -16.51
CA LYS A 32 -3.95 46.91 -17.28
C LYS A 32 -3.38 45.57 -16.81
N LYS A 33 -2.07 45.50 -16.51
CA LYS A 33 -1.44 44.30 -15.95
C LYS A 33 -1.96 43.99 -14.55
N ARG A 34 -2.08 45.00 -13.68
CA ARG A 34 -2.65 44.84 -12.33
C ARG A 34 -4.07 44.31 -12.40
N ARG A 35 -4.96 44.95 -13.16
CA ARG A 35 -6.37 44.55 -13.31
C ARG A 35 -6.49 43.13 -13.86
N ARG A 36 -5.64 42.75 -14.83
CA ARG A 36 -5.57 41.37 -15.32
C ARG A 36 -5.16 40.36 -14.25
N LEU A 37 -4.25 40.72 -13.34
CA LEU A 37 -3.80 39.84 -12.26
C LEU A 37 -4.78 39.79 -11.08
N THR A 38 -5.48 40.88 -10.77
CA THR A 38 -6.45 40.95 -9.68
C THR A 38 -7.86 40.56 -10.10
N GLY A 39 -8.14 40.48 -11.41
CA GLY A 39 -9.47 40.24 -11.95
C GLY A 39 -10.39 41.47 -11.94
N GLU A 40 -9.89 42.65 -11.53
CA GLU A 40 -10.66 43.93 -11.51
C GLU A 40 -11.23 44.33 -12.87
N ASN A 41 -10.70 43.78 -13.97
CA ASN A 41 -11.20 44.04 -15.32
C ASN A 41 -12.49 43.28 -15.65
N TRP A 42 -12.92 42.34 -14.79
CA TRP A 42 -14.14 41.56 -14.98
C TRP A 42 -15.31 42.17 -14.18
N VAL A 43 -16.39 42.50 -14.89
CA VAL A 43 -17.62 43.03 -14.30
C VAL A 43 -18.81 42.14 -14.62
N THR A 44 -19.71 41.95 -13.67
CA THR A 44 -20.95 41.19 -13.90
C THR A 44 -21.93 42.07 -14.68
N LYS A 45 -22.41 41.56 -15.81
CA LYS A 45 -23.49 42.16 -16.61
C LYS A 45 -24.65 41.17 -16.68
N VAL A 46 -25.83 41.66 -17.08
CA VAL A 46 -27.03 40.83 -17.26
C VAL A 46 -27.38 40.85 -18.74
N ASP A 47 -27.62 39.67 -19.31
CA ASP A 47 -28.05 39.55 -20.70
C ASP A 47 -29.51 40.04 -20.86
N GLY A 48 -29.77 40.84 -21.89
CA GLY A 48 -31.06 41.48 -22.10
C GLY A 48 -32.19 40.50 -22.42
N VAL A 49 -31.87 39.33 -22.98
CA VAL A 49 -32.86 38.32 -23.37
C VAL A 49 -33.06 37.28 -22.27
N SER A 50 -31.99 36.61 -21.86
CA SER A 50 -32.08 35.53 -20.86
C SER A 50 -32.22 36.02 -19.42
N GLN A 51 -31.89 37.30 -19.15
CA GLN A 51 -31.82 37.86 -17.80
C GLN A 51 -30.84 37.13 -16.86
N LEU A 52 -29.94 36.32 -17.42
CA LEU A 52 -28.91 35.63 -16.66
C LEU A 52 -27.65 36.50 -16.54
N PRO A 53 -26.96 36.47 -15.40
CA PRO A 53 -25.69 37.18 -15.23
C PRO A 53 -24.57 36.50 -16.02
N PHE A 54 -23.69 37.30 -16.60
CA PHE A 54 -22.44 36.88 -17.24
C PHE A 54 -21.29 37.81 -16.86
N TRP A 55 -20.05 37.37 -17.07
CA TRP A 55 -18.85 38.13 -16.79
C TRP A 55 -18.32 38.80 -18.05
N TYR A 56 -18.09 40.10 -17.99
CA TYR A 56 -17.60 40.93 -19.10
C TYR A 56 -16.24 41.54 -18.75
N ASN A 57 -15.26 41.38 -19.64
CA ASN A 57 -13.93 41.95 -19.47
C ASN A 57 -13.87 43.33 -20.14
N GLU A 58 -13.82 44.41 -19.34
CA GLU A 58 -13.82 45.79 -19.86
C GLU A 58 -12.59 46.13 -20.70
N ASP A 59 -11.47 45.43 -20.48
CA ASP A 59 -10.19 45.71 -21.14
C ASP A 59 -9.99 44.95 -22.46
N THR A 60 -10.74 43.85 -22.69
CA THR A 60 -10.67 43.01 -23.91
C THR A 60 -11.97 42.97 -24.71
N GLY A 61 -13.11 43.28 -24.06
CA GLY A 61 -14.44 43.12 -24.66
C GLY A 61 -14.96 41.68 -24.64
N GLU A 62 -14.24 40.74 -24.01
CA GLU A 62 -14.67 39.34 -23.91
C GLU A 62 -15.85 39.18 -22.93
N ALA A 63 -16.74 38.24 -23.25
CA ALA A 63 -17.87 37.88 -22.41
C ALA A 63 -17.87 36.36 -22.19
N ILE A 64 -18.03 35.91 -20.95
CA ILE A 64 -18.12 34.50 -20.57
C ILE A 64 -19.22 34.30 -19.53
N TRP A 65 -19.92 33.17 -19.60
CA TRP A 65 -20.98 32.83 -18.64
C TRP A 65 -20.41 32.28 -17.33
N GLU A 66 -19.28 31.56 -17.40
CA GLU A 66 -18.60 30.99 -16.24
C GLU A 66 -17.77 32.04 -15.51
N LYS A 67 -17.60 31.86 -14.19
CA LYS A 67 -16.78 32.78 -13.39
C LYS A 67 -15.31 32.69 -13.84
N PRO A 68 -14.65 33.82 -14.21
CA PRO A 68 -13.27 33.83 -14.66
C PRO A 68 -12.32 33.14 -13.67
N ALA A 69 -11.34 32.39 -14.19
CA ALA A 69 -10.38 31.63 -13.38
C ALA A 69 -9.70 32.49 -12.30
N VAL A 70 -9.26 33.71 -12.66
CA VAL A 70 -8.63 34.67 -11.73
C VAL A 70 -9.54 35.03 -10.54
N LEU A 71 -10.85 35.14 -10.75
CA LEU A 71 -11.80 35.44 -9.68
C LEU A 71 -12.13 34.20 -8.83
N ASN A 72 -12.03 33.01 -9.40
CA ASN A 72 -12.12 31.76 -8.64
C ASN A 72 -10.90 31.58 -7.74
N GLU A 73 -9.70 31.85 -8.25
CA GLU A 73 -8.46 31.85 -7.48
C GLU A 73 -8.51 32.86 -6.33
N LEU A 74 -8.96 34.09 -6.59
CA LEU A 74 -9.07 35.14 -5.58
C LEU A 74 -10.08 34.79 -4.49
N ALA A 75 -11.27 34.29 -4.85
CA ALA A 75 -12.25 33.83 -3.87
C ALA A 75 -11.75 32.63 -3.04
N SER A 76 -10.97 31.74 -3.67
CA SER A 76 -10.33 30.62 -2.97
C SER A 76 -9.28 31.11 -1.99
N HIS A 77 -8.51 32.14 -2.35
CA HIS A 77 -7.52 32.77 -1.48
C HIS A 77 -8.18 33.49 -0.29
N GLU A 78 -9.25 34.24 -0.50
CA GLU A 78 -10.03 34.87 0.59
C GLU A 78 -10.58 33.81 1.56
N THR A 79 -11.15 32.74 1.02
CA THR A 79 -11.65 31.60 1.82
C THR A 79 -10.51 30.95 2.61
N ALA A 80 -9.32 30.82 2.02
CA ALA A 80 -8.13 30.28 2.68
C ALA A 80 -7.62 31.20 3.79
N LEU A 81 -7.71 32.54 3.65
CA LEU A 81 -7.35 33.48 4.72
C LEU A 81 -8.33 33.39 5.89
N GLU A 82 -9.63 33.30 5.59
CA GLU A 82 -10.68 33.22 6.61
C GLU A 82 -10.62 31.90 7.39
N LYS A 83 -10.53 30.77 6.66
CA LYS A 83 -10.58 29.42 7.23
C LYS A 83 -9.19 28.82 7.47
N LYS A 84 -8.13 29.59 7.22
CA LYS A 84 -6.72 29.22 7.40
C LYS A 84 -6.39 27.91 6.66
N TRP A 85 -5.64 27.03 7.32
CA TRP A 85 -5.11 25.77 6.78
C TRP A 85 -6.17 24.78 6.29
N ILE A 86 -7.42 24.92 6.71
CA ILE A 86 -8.51 24.00 6.32
C ILE A 86 -9.01 24.28 4.90
N ALA A 87 -8.90 25.52 4.41
CA ALA A 87 -9.41 25.91 3.10
C ALA A 87 -8.32 26.36 2.11
N MET A 88 -7.06 26.02 2.37
CA MET A 88 -5.98 26.25 1.41
C MET A 88 -6.32 25.55 0.08
N PRO A 89 -6.17 26.17 -1.09
CA PRO A 89 -6.49 25.50 -2.35
C PRO A 89 -5.68 24.22 -2.54
N LEU A 90 -6.25 23.22 -3.22
CA LEU A 90 -5.65 21.88 -3.35
C LEU A 90 -4.32 21.91 -4.12
N GLU A 91 -4.22 22.74 -5.16
CA GLU A 91 -3.04 22.80 -6.04
C GLU A 91 -1.76 23.30 -5.30
N PRO A 92 -1.78 24.39 -4.51
CA PRO A 92 -0.68 24.74 -3.61
C PRO A 92 -0.33 23.64 -2.62
N LEU A 93 -1.32 22.97 -2.00
CA LEU A 93 -1.05 21.87 -1.08
C LEU A 93 -0.33 20.72 -1.79
N ARG A 94 -0.80 20.31 -2.97
CA ARG A 94 -0.15 19.29 -3.80
C ARG A 94 1.31 19.65 -4.09
N ARG A 95 1.61 20.91 -4.42
CA ARG A 95 3.00 21.37 -4.62
C ARG A 95 3.83 21.30 -3.35
N ILE A 96 3.26 21.62 -2.18
CA ILE A 96 3.95 21.44 -0.89
C ILE A 96 4.24 19.95 -0.65
N MET A 97 3.26 19.07 -0.90
CA MET A 97 3.40 17.62 -0.73
C MET A 97 4.50 17.01 -1.61
N GLN A 98 4.81 17.60 -2.76
CA GLN A 98 5.94 17.17 -3.62
C GLN A 98 7.31 17.28 -2.95
N PHE A 99 7.46 18.14 -1.93
CA PHE A 99 8.70 18.30 -1.16
C PHE A 99 8.79 17.39 0.07
N LEU A 100 7.73 16.61 0.35
CA LEU A 100 7.64 15.75 1.53
C LEU A 100 7.85 14.28 1.17
N LEU A 101 8.49 13.55 2.08
CA LEU A 101 8.60 12.09 1.92
C LEU A 101 7.21 11.45 1.97
N PRO A 102 6.96 10.40 1.17
CA PRO A 102 5.68 9.69 1.22
C PRO A 102 5.39 9.15 2.62
N TYR A 103 6.40 8.55 3.24
CA TYR A 103 6.40 8.14 4.63
C TYR A 103 7.65 8.69 5.35
N PRO A 104 7.52 9.27 6.55
CA PRO A 104 6.28 9.43 7.32
C PRO A 104 5.51 10.73 7.03
N ASP A 105 6.12 11.70 6.34
CA ASP A 105 5.64 13.10 6.32
C ASP A 105 4.26 13.25 5.70
N ARG A 106 4.05 12.76 4.46
CA ARG A 106 2.74 12.86 3.79
C ARG A 106 1.66 12.07 4.55
N VAL A 107 2.00 10.93 5.14
CA VAL A 107 1.08 10.17 6.00
C VAL A 107 0.66 11.01 7.19
N GLN A 108 1.57 11.69 7.88
CA GLN A 108 1.22 12.59 8.99
C GLN A 108 0.32 13.74 8.52
N CYS A 109 0.65 14.37 7.40
CA CYS A 109 -0.20 15.40 6.78
C CYS A 109 -1.62 14.89 6.53
N SER A 110 -1.77 13.65 6.08
CA SER A 110 -3.07 13.03 5.80
C SER A 110 -3.96 12.87 7.05
N THR A 111 -3.37 12.88 8.25
CA THR A 111 -4.12 12.75 9.51
C THR A 111 -4.74 14.06 9.99
N VAL A 112 -4.32 15.22 9.45
CA VAL A 112 -4.76 16.54 9.91
C VAL A 112 -6.25 16.77 9.62
N CYS A 113 -6.67 16.60 8.37
CA CYS A 113 -8.07 16.70 7.96
C CYS A 113 -8.29 16.08 6.57
N LYS A 114 -9.56 15.95 6.14
CA LYS A 114 -9.93 15.37 4.83
C LYS A 114 -9.27 16.08 3.64
N HIS A 115 -9.11 17.41 3.73
CA HIS A 115 -8.53 18.22 2.65
C HIS A 115 -7.04 17.96 2.47
N TRP A 116 -6.30 17.87 3.58
CA TRP A 116 -4.88 17.51 3.58
C TRP A 116 -4.67 16.05 3.19
N LYS A 117 -5.58 15.16 3.59
CA LYS A 117 -5.60 13.76 3.11
C LYS A 117 -5.71 13.70 1.59
N ALA A 118 -6.68 14.41 1.00
CA ALA A 118 -6.85 14.45 -0.45
C ALA A 118 -5.60 14.98 -1.18
N ALA A 119 -4.92 15.98 -0.61
CA ALA A 119 -3.65 16.47 -1.17
C ALA A 119 -2.51 15.46 -1.02
N ALA A 120 -2.38 14.80 0.13
CA ALA A 120 -1.28 13.87 0.42
C ALA A 120 -1.38 12.56 -0.37
N THR A 121 -2.60 12.14 -0.73
CA THR A 121 -2.89 10.93 -1.51
C THR A 121 -3.28 11.24 -2.96
N ASP A 122 -2.85 12.39 -3.49
CA ASP A 122 -3.15 12.77 -4.87
C ASP A 122 -2.50 11.79 -5.85
N ILE A 123 -3.23 11.44 -6.92
CA ILE A 123 -2.79 10.46 -7.92
C ILE A 123 -1.49 10.85 -8.62
N SER A 124 -1.15 12.14 -8.67
CA SER A 124 0.12 12.60 -9.28
C SER A 124 1.36 12.08 -8.56
N PHE A 125 1.24 11.56 -7.33
CA PHE A 125 2.34 10.93 -6.59
C PHE A 125 2.52 9.45 -6.86
N VAL A 126 1.55 8.80 -7.50
CA VAL A 126 1.60 7.38 -7.81
C VAL A 126 2.59 7.15 -8.95
N LYS A 127 3.39 6.09 -8.83
CA LYS A 127 4.32 5.65 -9.87
C LYS A 127 3.64 4.59 -10.71
N HIS A 128 3.35 4.89 -11.97
CA HIS A 128 2.67 3.96 -12.86
C HIS A 128 3.70 3.16 -13.66
N VAL A 129 3.61 1.83 -13.63
CA VAL A 129 4.43 0.97 -14.49
C VAL A 129 3.59 0.48 -15.65
N ILE A 130 4.06 0.75 -16.86
CA ILE A 130 3.39 0.39 -18.10
C ILE A 130 3.70 -1.10 -18.42
N PRO A 131 2.69 -1.90 -18.82
CA PRO A 131 2.91 -3.30 -19.18
C PRO A 131 3.71 -3.42 -20.48
N VAL A 132 4.34 -4.56 -20.71
CA VAL A 132 5.29 -4.76 -21.82
C VAL A 132 4.64 -4.58 -23.19
N GLU A 133 3.36 -4.93 -23.33
CA GLU A 133 2.56 -4.72 -24.55
C GLU A 133 2.51 -3.25 -24.95
N MET A 134 2.35 -2.36 -23.96
CA MET A 134 2.30 -0.92 -24.17
C MET A 134 3.70 -0.29 -24.23
N GLY A 135 4.64 -0.82 -23.44
CA GLY A 135 6.04 -0.37 -23.42
C GLY A 135 6.72 -0.53 -24.77
N ALA A 136 6.39 -1.58 -25.52
CA ALA A 136 6.91 -1.81 -26.88
C ALA A 136 6.46 -0.73 -27.88
N LEU A 137 5.31 -0.09 -27.67
CA LEU A 137 4.77 0.97 -28.53
C LEU A 137 5.38 2.34 -28.18
N ALA A 138 5.78 2.54 -26.92
CA ALA A 138 6.39 3.77 -26.44
C ALA A 138 7.90 3.80 -26.71
N LEU A 139 8.30 3.82 -28.00
CA LEU A 139 9.70 3.78 -28.43
C LEU A 139 10.54 5.00 -28.01
N GLU A 140 9.91 6.12 -27.64
CA GLU A 140 10.60 7.37 -27.29
C GLU A 140 10.34 7.77 -25.83
N ASP A 141 11.42 8.01 -25.08
CA ASP A 141 11.35 8.41 -23.65
C ASP A 141 10.61 9.73 -23.45
N SER A 142 10.62 10.61 -24.46
CA SER A 142 9.94 11.91 -24.46
C SER A 142 8.42 11.81 -24.42
N LYS A 143 7.85 10.63 -24.69
CA LYS A 143 6.39 10.41 -24.67
C LYS A 143 5.88 9.89 -23.34
N LEU A 144 6.75 9.53 -22.40
CA LEU A 144 6.33 9.08 -21.08
C LEU A 144 5.90 10.28 -20.23
N PHE A 145 4.72 10.16 -19.63
CA PHE A 145 4.24 11.14 -18.68
C PHE A 145 5.08 11.12 -17.40
N HIS A 146 4.97 12.17 -16.59
CA HIS A 146 5.60 12.20 -15.27
C HIS A 146 5.15 10.99 -14.43
N ASN A 147 6.07 10.40 -13.66
CA ASN A 147 5.86 9.19 -12.86
C ASN A 147 5.37 7.96 -13.63
N HIS A 148 5.59 7.88 -14.95
CA HIS A 148 5.36 6.67 -15.73
C HIS A 148 6.68 5.98 -16.07
N TYR A 149 6.75 4.67 -15.84
CA TYR A 149 7.95 3.87 -15.97
C TYR A 149 7.71 2.68 -16.90
N ARG A 150 8.73 2.29 -17.67
CA ARG A 150 8.65 1.12 -18.56
C ARG A 150 8.89 -0.21 -17.86
N SER A 151 9.53 -0.17 -16.69
CA SER A 151 9.84 -1.36 -15.93
C SER A 151 9.68 -1.13 -14.43
N ILE A 152 9.45 -2.22 -13.71
CA ILE A 152 9.36 -2.21 -12.23
C ILE A 152 10.70 -1.76 -11.64
N ALA A 153 11.82 -2.17 -12.24
CA ALA A 153 13.15 -1.77 -11.80
C ALA A 153 13.34 -0.25 -11.89
N ASP A 154 12.94 0.39 -12.99
CA ASP A 154 13.04 1.84 -13.15
C ASP A 154 12.20 2.57 -12.09
N ALA A 155 10.96 2.11 -11.85
CA ALA A 155 10.11 2.68 -10.82
C ALA A 155 10.72 2.54 -9.42
N LEU A 156 11.31 1.38 -9.10
CA LEU A 156 11.97 1.11 -7.83
C LEU A 156 13.21 1.98 -7.62
N THR A 157 13.97 2.29 -8.67
CA THR A 157 15.20 3.11 -8.55
C THR A 157 14.93 4.53 -8.03
N VAL A 158 13.71 5.03 -8.22
CA VAL A 158 13.27 6.37 -7.80
C VAL A 158 12.16 6.34 -6.75
N ALA A 159 11.81 5.14 -6.27
CA ALA A 159 10.83 4.97 -5.21
C ALA A 159 11.42 5.42 -3.86
N LEU A 160 10.59 6.12 -3.10
CA LEU A 160 10.88 6.57 -1.75
C LEU A 160 10.06 5.74 -0.74
N PRO A 161 10.48 5.71 0.54
CA PRO A 161 9.69 5.10 1.60
C PRO A 161 8.25 5.59 1.62
N GLY A 162 7.30 4.67 1.51
CA GLY A 162 5.85 4.88 1.50
C GLY A 162 5.24 5.12 0.13
N ASP A 163 6.02 5.11 -0.96
CA ASP A 163 5.48 5.28 -2.30
C ASP A 163 4.52 4.16 -2.70
N THR A 164 3.67 4.47 -3.67
CA THR A 164 2.79 3.49 -4.33
C THR A 164 3.25 3.32 -5.78
N ILE A 165 3.52 2.07 -6.14
CA ILE A 165 3.74 1.65 -7.52
C ILE A 165 2.45 0.96 -7.98
N GLU A 166 1.81 1.55 -8.98
CA GLU A 166 0.59 1.03 -9.60
C GLU A 166 0.93 0.36 -10.94
N PHE A 167 0.30 -0.78 -11.18
CA PHE A 167 0.41 -1.55 -12.41
C PHE A 167 -0.89 -1.44 -13.19
N ALA A 168 -0.78 -1.09 -14.47
CA ALA A 168 -1.90 -1.19 -15.40
C ALA A 168 -2.10 -2.66 -15.86
N ASP A 169 -3.25 -2.94 -16.45
CA ASP A 169 -3.56 -4.29 -16.95
C ASP A 169 -2.55 -4.72 -18.04
N GLY A 170 -1.94 -5.89 -17.84
CA GLY A 170 -1.02 -6.50 -18.79
C GLY A 170 0.08 -7.32 -18.12
N HIS A 171 1.13 -7.59 -18.90
CA HIS A 171 2.24 -8.43 -18.48
C HIS A 171 3.49 -7.61 -18.15
N TYR A 172 4.17 -8.04 -17.09
CA TYR A 172 5.41 -7.45 -16.60
C TYR A 172 6.48 -8.53 -16.51
N TRP A 173 7.71 -8.19 -16.85
CA TRP A 173 8.83 -9.14 -16.80
C TRP A 173 9.87 -8.69 -15.80
N VAL A 174 10.16 -9.57 -14.84
CA VAL A 174 11.19 -9.36 -13.82
C VAL A 174 12.25 -10.44 -13.99
N LYS A 175 13.42 -10.01 -14.48
CA LYS A 175 14.59 -10.87 -14.63
C LYS A 175 15.35 -11.01 -13.32
N GLU A 176 16.31 -11.93 -13.29
CA GLU A 176 17.24 -12.04 -12.17
C GLU A 176 18.00 -10.73 -11.91
N PRO A 177 18.31 -10.39 -10.64
CA PRO A 177 18.11 -11.20 -9.43
C PRO A 177 16.68 -11.20 -8.87
N GLY A 178 15.76 -10.45 -9.47
CA GLY A 178 14.39 -10.27 -8.98
C GLY A 178 14.14 -8.85 -8.45
N ILE A 179 13.29 -8.73 -7.42
CA ILE A 179 12.94 -7.45 -6.80
C ILE A 179 13.46 -7.45 -5.37
N LYS A 180 14.09 -6.36 -4.94
CA LYS A 180 14.48 -6.15 -3.54
C LYS A 180 13.80 -4.91 -2.99
N VAL A 181 13.10 -5.03 -1.86
CA VAL A 181 12.38 -3.94 -1.22
C VAL A 181 12.85 -3.81 0.23
N ASP A 182 13.66 -2.78 0.51
CA ASP A 182 14.26 -2.55 1.83
C ASP A 182 13.52 -1.47 2.67
N PHE A 183 12.46 -0.89 2.12
CA PHE A 183 11.72 0.21 2.72
C PHE A 183 10.21 0.02 2.53
N PRO A 184 9.37 0.77 3.28
CA PRO A 184 7.92 0.65 3.12
C PRO A 184 7.48 0.98 1.71
N LEU A 185 6.69 0.12 1.08
CA LEU A 185 6.31 0.28 -0.32
C LEU A 185 4.97 -0.42 -0.59
N ARG A 186 4.18 0.14 -1.50
CA ARG A 186 2.90 -0.42 -1.91
C ARG A 186 2.94 -0.80 -3.39
N PHE A 187 2.58 -2.04 -3.71
CA PHE A 187 2.33 -2.55 -5.04
C PHE A 187 0.83 -2.71 -5.23
N VAL A 188 0.26 -2.04 -6.23
CA VAL A 188 -1.19 -2.03 -6.47
C VAL A 188 -1.45 -2.41 -7.93
N GLY A 189 -2.14 -3.52 -8.14
CA GLY A 189 -2.61 -3.96 -9.44
C GLY A 189 -4.12 -3.72 -9.59
N HIS A 190 -4.81 -4.71 -10.14
CA HIS A 190 -6.23 -4.60 -10.46
C HIS A 190 -7.11 -4.86 -9.22
N GLU A 191 -8.07 -3.96 -8.96
CA GLU A 191 -8.87 -3.93 -7.72
C GLU A 191 -9.64 -5.23 -7.43
N THR A 192 -10.04 -5.97 -8.47
CA THR A 192 -10.96 -7.12 -8.32
C THR A 192 -10.49 -8.42 -8.97
N ASP A 193 -9.49 -8.36 -9.83
CA ASP A 193 -9.08 -9.50 -10.66
C ASP A 193 -7.55 -9.49 -10.82
N PRO A 194 -6.82 -10.21 -9.96
CA PRO A 194 -5.37 -10.25 -10.05
C PRO A 194 -4.83 -10.86 -11.34
N THR A 195 -5.67 -11.50 -12.17
CA THR A 195 -5.21 -12.08 -13.44
C THR A 195 -4.99 -11.05 -14.53
N GLN A 196 -5.48 -9.82 -14.36
CA GLN A 196 -5.23 -8.71 -15.28
C GLN A 196 -3.81 -8.14 -15.16
N VAL A 197 -3.18 -8.29 -13.98
CA VAL A 197 -1.82 -7.79 -13.74
C VAL A 197 -0.90 -8.97 -13.44
N VAL A 198 -0.11 -9.36 -14.44
CA VAL A 198 0.73 -10.56 -14.36
C VAL A 198 2.21 -10.21 -14.38
N ILE A 199 2.91 -10.51 -13.28
CA ILE A 199 4.36 -10.39 -13.16
C ILE A 199 5.01 -11.76 -13.40
N GLU A 200 5.71 -11.89 -14.53
CA GLU A 200 6.56 -13.03 -14.87
C GLU A 200 7.93 -12.88 -14.19
N LEU A 201 8.18 -13.72 -13.19
CA LEU A 201 9.36 -13.63 -12.32
C LEU A 201 10.39 -14.74 -12.62
N SER A 202 11.63 -14.35 -12.92
CA SER A 202 12.78 -15.28 -13.00
C SER A 202 13.59 -15.37 -11.71
N GLY A 203 13.61 -14.32 -10.89
CA GLY A 203 14.35 -14.25 -9.62
C GLY A 203 13.49 -14.47 -8.37
N VAL A 204 13.76 -13.67 -7.32
CA VAL A 204 13.02 -13.68 -6.04
C VAL A 204 12.53 -12.27 -5.74
N ILE A 205 11.36 -12.13 -5.13
CA ILE A 205 10.95 -10.89 -4.46
C ILE A 205 11.43 -10.98 -3.02
N ASP A 206 12.46 -10.21 -2.70
CA ASP A 206 13.10 -10.17 -1.39
C ASP A 206 12.69 -8.91 -0.62
N TRP A 207 11.86 -9.09 0.41
CA TRP A 207 11.19 -8.01 1.14
C TRP A 207 11.74 -7.85 2.57
N HIS A 208 12.47 -6.76 2.80
CA HIS A 208 13.07 -6.38 4.10
C HIS A 208 12.40 -5.14 4.72
N GLY A 209 11.40 -4.54 4.05
CA GLY A 209 10.75 -3.30 4.48
C GLY A 209 10.05 -3.42 5.85
N ALA A 210 10.72 -3.05 6.93
CA ALA A 210 10.22 -3.21 8.30
C ALA A 210 9.08 -2.24 8.70
N GLY A 211 8.92 -1.13 7.97
CA GLY A 211 7.88 -0.13 8.23
C GLY A 211 6.54 -0.43 7.56
N GLY A 212 6.33 -1.64 7.06
CA GLY A 212 5.09 -2.08 6.42
C GLY A 212 5.22 -2.20 4.90
N GLY A 213 4.48 -3.13 4.32
CA GLY A 213 4.43 -3.38 2.89
C GLY A 213 3.01 -3.73 2.50
N TRP A 214 2.65 -3.44 1.26
CA TRP A 214 1.32 -3.75 0.74
C TRP A 214 1.44 -4.29 -0.68
N MET A 215 0.74 -5.38 -0.98
CA MET A 215 0.59 -5.90 -2.33
C MET A 215 -0.88 -6.26 -2.57
N GLU A 216 -1.47 -5.74 -3.64
CA GLU A 216 -2.89 -5.95 -3.91
C GLU A 216 -3.15 -6.18 -5.38
N GLY A 217 -4.00 -7.16 -5.71
CA GLY A 217 -4.53 -7.30 -7.06
C GLY A 217 -3.51 -7.73 -8.12
N ILE A 218 -2.53 -8.56 -7.75
CA ILE A 218 -1.41 -8.95 -8.63
C ILE A 218 -1.25 -10.47 -8.67
N THR A 219 -1.04 -11.00 -9.88
CA THR A 219 -0.55 -12.36 -10.09
C THR A 219 0.95 -12.35 -10.32
N ILE A 220 1.71 -13.04 -9.48
CA ILE A 220 3.14 -13.30 -9.69
C ILE A 220 3.29 -14.78 -10.04
N ARG A 221 3.90 -15.07 -11.19
CA ARG A 221 4.12 -16.45 -11.63
C ARG A 221 5.47 -16.65 -12.26
N ARG A 222 5.87 -17.91 -12.38
CA ARG A 222 7.05 -18.30 -13.16
C ARG A 222 6.69 -18.78 -14.56
N PRO A 223 7.38 -18.29 -15.60
CA PRO A 223 7.21 -18.84 -16.94
C PRO A 223 7.79 -20.25 -16.99
N LYS A 224 7.02 -21.22 -17.48
CA LYS A 224 7.45 -22.64 -17.62
C LYS A 224 8.69 -22.82 -18.50
N ILE A 225 9.02 -21.82 -19.32
CA ILE A 225 10.18 -21.83 -20.24
C ILE A 225 11.50 -21.66 -19.48
N ALA A 226 11.50 -21.08 -18.27
CA ALA A 226 12.70 -20.91 -17.45
C ALA A 226 13.15 -22.19 -16.72
N ALA A 227 12.41 -23.30 -16.85
CA ALA A 227 12.66 -24.56 -16.14
C ALA A 227 13.91 -25.34 -16.61
N SER A 228 14.70 -24.80 -17.55
CA SER A 228 15.92 -25.46 -18.04
C SER A 228 17.14 -25.26 -17.14
N GLU A 229 17.10 -24.30 -16.22
CA GLU A 229 18.17 -24.08 -15.24
C GLU A 229 17.69 -24.51 -13.85
N SER A 230 18.52 -25.27 -13.15
CA SER A 230 18.27 -25.89 -11.85
C SER A 230 18.18 -24.90 -10.69
N SER A 231 17.66 -23.70 -10.93
CA SER A 231 17.55 -22.67 -9.91
C SER A 231 16.35 -22.96 -9.02
N SER A 232 16.61 -23.17 -7.73
CA SER A 232 15.58 -23.39 -6.70
C SER A 232 15.28 -22.05 -6.04
N HIS A 233 14.40 -21.26 -6.65
CA HIS A 233 14.03 -19.94 -6.16
C HIS A 233 12.62 -19.92 -5.59
N ASP A 234 12.49 -19.35 -4.40
CA ASP A 234 11.20 -18.95 -3.85
C ASP A 234 10.63 -17.78 -4.67
N ILE A 235 9.31 -17.63 -4.78
CA ILE A 235 8.74 -16.41 -5.41
C ILE A 235 8.95 -15.21 -4.49
N LEU A 236 8.61 -15.38 -3.21
CA LEU A 236 8.61 -14.31 -2.22
C LEU A 236 9.38 -14.75 -0.97
N GLN A 237 10.28 -13.88 -0.51
CA GLN A 237 10.96 -14.01 0.77
C GLN A 237 10.70 -12.75 1.59
N VAL A 238 10.10 -12.90 2.78
CA VAL A 238 9.94 -11.81 3.76
C VAL A 238 10.87 -12.10 4.92
N GLN A 239 11.86 -11.23 5.14
CA GLN A 239 12.96 -11.50 6.06
C GLN A 239 13.52 -10.24 6.70
N LYS A 240 14.43 -10.41 7.67
CA LYS A 240 15.11 -9.30 8.38
C LYS A 240 14.16 -8.28 9.02
N GLY A 241 13.02 -8.74 9.54
CA GLY A 241 12.01 -7.87 10.15
C GLY A 241 11.06 -7.23 9.13
N GLY A 242 11.07 -7.70 7.88
CA GLY A 242 10.20 -7.22 6.82
C GLY A 242 8.72 -7.46 7.13
N LYS A 243 7.87 -6.51 6.73
CA LYS A 243 6.42 -6.63 6.88
C LYS A 243 5.73 -6.49 5.55
N LEU A 244 4.80 -7.39 5.25
CA LEU A 244 4.07 -7.39 3.99
C LEU A 244 2.65 -7.92 4.16
N ASP A 245 1.70 -7.03 3.92
CA ASP A 245 0.29 -7.38 3.82
C ASP A 245 -0.06 -7.63 2.34
N MET A 246 -0.86 -8.66 2.08
CA MET A 246 -1.27 -9.02 0.72
C MET A 246 -2.77 -9.24 0.65
N VAL A 247 -3.40 -8.71 -0.40
CA VAL A 247 -4.84 -8.84 -0.62
C VAL A 247 -5.13 -9.19 -2.08
N HIS A 248 -6.04 -10.13 -2.34
CA HIS A 248 -6.46 -10.49 -3.70
C HIS A 248 -5.27 -10.78 -4.63
N CYS A 249 -4.32 -11.61 -4.19
CA CYS A 249 -3.09 -11.90 -4.93
C CYS A 249 -2.98 -13.38 -5.32
N VAL A 250 -2.23 -13.67 -6.38
CA VAL A 250 -1.92 -15.05 -6.80
C VAL A 250 -0.41 -15.22 -6.89
N LEU A 251 0.12 -16.23 -6.21
CA LEU A 251 1.52 -16.63 -6.27
C LEU A 251 1.61 -18.05 -6.84
N ASP A 252 2.24 -18.20 -8.01
CA ASP A 252 2.29 -19.47 -8.76
C ASP A 252 3.72 -19.85 -9.14
N ASN A 253 4.31 -20.79 -8.40
CA ASN A 253 5.69 -21.23 -8.60
C ASN A 253 5.84 -22.41 -9.58
N GLY A 254 4.83 -22.72 -10.40
CA GLY A 254 4.78 -23.95 -11.22
C GLY A 254 5.88 -24.15 -12.28
N GLY A 255 6.85 -23.24 -12.38
CA GLY A 255 8.02 -23.33 -13.26
C GLY A 255 9.36 -23.56 -12.53
N CYS A 256 9.37 -23.75 -11.20
CA CYS A 256 10.60 -23.86 -10.41
C CYS A 256 10.45 -24.85 -9.24
N SER A 257 11.57 -25.35 -8.71
CA SER A 257 11.60 -26.32 -7.60
C SER A 257 11.58 -25.68 -6.20
N GLY A 258 11.53 -24.35 -6.09
CA GLY A 258 11.51 -23.63 -4.81
C GLY A 258 10.14 -23.66 -4.11
N SER A 259 10.10 -23.14 -2.87
CA SER A 259 8.84 -22.86 -2.19
C SER A 259 8.12 -21.70 -2.90
N VAL A 260 6.83 -21.49 -2.67
CA VAL A 260 6.20 -20.27 -3.21
C VAL A 260 6.61 -19.09 -2.35
N VAL A 261 6.44 -19.21 -1.03
CA VAL A 261 6.75 -18.16 -0.08
C VAL A 261 7.58 -18.68 1.09
N ARG A 262 8.52 -17.85 1.53
CA ARG A 262 9.24 -18.03 2.77
C ARG A 262 9.17 -16.78 3.64
N VAL A 263 8.77 -16.94 4.89
CA VAL A 263 8.80 -15.87 5.90
C VAL A 263 9.75 -16.31 7.01
N ARG A 264 10.80 -15.52 7.25
CA ARG A 264 11.87 -15.87 8.17
C ARG A 264 12.35 -14.69 9.00
N ASP A 265 13.11 -15.01 10.03
CA ASP A 265 13.68 -14.07 11.00
C ASP A 265 12.64 -13.43 11.92
N LYS A 266 13.09 -13.19 13.14
CA LYS A 266 12.32 -12.51 14.16
C LYS A 266 11.89 -11.11 13.69
N GLY A 267 10.60 -10.84 13.88
CA GLY A 267 9.99 -9.56 13.54
C GLY A 267 9.46 -9.48 12.12
N SER A 268 9.75 -10.49 11.27
CA SER A 268 9.11 -10.60 9.97
C SER A 268 7.67 -11.07 10.14
N HIS A 269 6.73 -10.30 9.60
CA HIS A 269 5.30 -10.51 9.82
C HIS A 269 4.51 -10.26 8.55
N CYS A 270 3.57 -11.15 8.25
CA CYS A 270 2.73 -11.07 7.06
C CYS A 270 1.26 -11.28 7.41
N ARG A 271 0.37 -10.52 6.79
CA ARG A 271 -1.08 -10.74 6.86
C ARG A 271 -1.67 -10.82 5.47
N TRP A 272 -2.24 -11.97 5.13
CA TRP A 272 -2.76 -12.26 3.80
C TRP A 272 -4.25 -12.53 3.83
N ASP A 273 -4.97 -11.90 2.91
CA ASP A 273 -6.41 -12.01 2.75
C ASP A 273 -6.76 -12.31 1.28
N ASP A 274 -7.51 -13.39 1.03
CA ASP A 274 -7.82 -13.87 -0.33
C ASP A 274 -6.56 -13.99 -1.22
N VAL A 275 -5.55 -14.70 -0.72
CA VAL A 275 -4.33 -15.00 -1.47
C VAL A 275 -4.32 -16.46 -1.90
N ALA A 276 -4.09 -16.69 -3.19
CA ALA A 276 -3.93 -18.01 -3.78
C ALA A 276 -2.45 -18.36 -3.96
N ILE A 277 -2.02 -19.47 -3.39
CA ILE A 277 -0.63 -19.95 -3.38
C ILE A 277 -0.59 -21.34 -3.99
N ARG A 278 0.20 -21.52 -5.06
CA ARG A 278 0.25 -22.81 -5.75
C ARG A 278 1.54 -23.08 -6.51
N GLY A 279 1.66 -24.31 -6.99
CA GLY A 279 2.70 -24.69 -7.94
C GLY A 279 4.10 -24.83 -7.34
N SER A 280 4.25 -24.97 -6.02
CA SER A 280 5.56 -25.25 -5.45
C SER A 280 6.10 -26.61 -5.89
N GLY A 281 7.31 -26.62 -6.46
CA GLY A 281 8.09 -27.83 -6.68
C GLY A 281 8.94 -28.26 -5.48
N SER A 282 8.86 -27.55 -4.35
CA SER A 282 9.66 -27.84 -3.15
C SER A 282 9.03 -28.96 -2.33
N ALA A 283 9.89 -29.86 -1.83
CA ALA A 283 9.50 -30.86 -0.85
C ALA A 283 9.25 -30.26 0.56
N GLU A 284 9.79 -29.07 0.86
CA GLU A 284 9.61 -28.42 2.17
C GLU A 284 8.18 -27.94 2.36
N GLY A 285 7.63 -27.29 1.35
CA GLY A 285 6.24 -26.84 1.31
C GLY A 285 6.04 -25.59 0.46
N ALA A 286 4.79 -25.27 0.17
CA ALA A 286 4.41 -24.07 -0.57
C ALA A 286 4.71 -22.79 0.22
N VAL A 287 4.33 -22.81 1.50
CA VAL A 287 4.61 -21.75 2.47
C VAL A 287 5.54 -22.29 3.54
N VAL A 288 6.68 -21.63 3.75
CA VAL A 288 7.66 -22.00 4.76
C VAL A 288 7.85 -20.86 5.74
N LEU A 289 7.63 -21.14 7.03
CA LEU A 289 7.87 -20.25 8.15
C LEU A 289 9.06 -20.78 8.95
N ASP A 290 10.13 -20.00 9.06
CA ASP A 290 11.29 -20.39 9.85
C ASP A 290 11.80 -19.23 10.73
N SER A 291 12.69 -19.54 11.67
CA SER A 291 13.43 -18.53 12.46
C SER A 291 12.57 -17.42 13.10
N GLU A 292 11.47 -17.79 13.78
CA GLU A 292 10.52 -16.87 14.42
C GLU A 292 9.67 -15.97 13.48
N GLY A 293 9.51 -16.34 12.20
CA GLY A 293 8.57 -15.67 11.30
C GLY A 293 7.09 -15.83 11.71
N ASP A 294 6.27 -14.81 11.42
CA ASP A 294 4.83 -14.77 11.73
C ASP A 294 3.98 -14.57 10.46
N LEU A 295 2.89 -15.32 10.35
CA LEU A 295 1.98 -15.27 9.20
C LEU A 295 0.53 -15.47 9.62
N GLU A 296 -0.33 -14.59 9.13
CA GLU A 296 -1.78 -14.67 9.27
C GLU A 296 -2.41 -14.90 7.90
N LEU A 297 -3.24 -15.94 7.80
CA LEU A 297 -3.98 -16.31 6.59
C LEU A 297 -5.48 -16.19 6.86
N SER A 298 -6.16 -15.41 6.03
CA SER A 298 -7.61 -15.25 6.01
C SER A 298 -8.11 -15.52 4.60
N GLU A 299 -9.09 -16.41 4.45
CA GLU A 299 -9.76 -16.67 3.17
C GLU A 299 -8.76 -17.07 2.05
N CYS A 300 -7.63 -17.66 2.42
CA CYS A 300 -6.54 -18.02 1.52
C CYS A 300 -6.69 -19.44 0.97
N ARG A 301 -6.05 -19.70 -0.18
CA ARG A 301 -6.04 -21.02 -0.82
C ARG A 301 -4.62 -21.48 -1.10
N ILE A 302 -4.21 -22.62 -0.55
CA ILE A 302 -2.89 -23.23 -0.74
C ILE A 302 -3.07 -24.59 -1.43
N THR A 303 -2.76 -24.63 -2.73
CA THR A 303 -3.21 -25.73 -3.59
C THR A 303 -2.15 -26.24 -4.57
N ASP A 304 -2.28 -27.50 -4.98
CA ASP A 304 -1.54 -28.07 -6.11
C ASP A 304 0.00 -27.94 -5.98
N ASN A 305 0.51 -28.22 -4.77
CA ASN A 305 1.94 -28.20 -4.46
C ASN A 305 2.51 -29.62 -4.35
N GLN A 306 3.75 -29.82 -4.79
CA GLN A 306 4.39 -31.14 -4.78
C GLN A 306 4.72 -31.63 -3.34
N GLY A 307 5.12 -30.70 -2.46
CA GLY A 307 5.44 -30.98 -1.06
C GLY A 307 4.28 -30.68 -0.10
N ASN A 308 4.62 -30.22 1.09
CA ASN A 308 3.63 -29.80 2.10
C ASN A 308 2.87 -28.55 1.64
N GLY A 309 1.67 -28.31 2.19
CA GLY A 309 0.99 -27.03 2.02
C GLY A 309 1.77 -25.94 2.77
N ILE A 310 1.85 -26.09 4.10
CA ILE A 310 2.51 -25.15 5.00
C ILE A 310 3.50 -25.91 5.91
N LYS A 311 4.70 -25.39 6.07
CA LYS A 311 5.70 -25.87 7.03
C LYS A 311 6.16 -24.77 7.97
N CYS A 312 5.97 -24.96 9.27
CA CYS A 312 6.46 -24.05 10.31
C CYS A 312 7.58 -24.69 11.12
N MET A 313 8.64 -23.93 11.38
CA MET A 313 9.78 -24.33 12.22
C MET A 313 10.41 -23.15 12.96
N GLY A 314 11.32 -23.45 13.90
CA GLY A 314 12.18 -22.43 14.52
C GLY A 314 11.43 -21.36 15.32
N GLY A 315 10.36 -21.72 16.03
CA GLY A 315 9.60 -20.77 16.86
C GLY A 315 8.59 -19.90 16.10
N SER A 316 8.42 -20.15 14.80
CA SER A 316 7.46 -19.44 13.97
C SER A 316 6.01 -19.60 14.43
N VAL A 317 5.18 -18.64 14.04
CA VAL A 317 3.77 -18.56 14.40
C VAL A 317 2.94 -18.52 13.14
N ILE A 318 1.84 -19.26 13.15
CA ILE A 318 0.84 -19.16 12.10
C ILE A 318 -0.58 -19.04 12.67
N ARG A 319 -1.39 -18.20 12.05
CA ARG A 319 -2.85 -18.09 12.27
C ARG A 319 -3.55 -18.36 10.95
N ILE A 320 -4.56 -19.23 10.97
CA ILE A 320 -5.29 -19.66 9.78
C ILE A 320 -6.78 -19.57 10.05
N GLU A 321 -7.47 -18.76 9.25
CA GLU A 321 -8.91 -18.57 9.32
C GLU A 321 -9.52 -18.74 7.92
N LYS A 322 -10.66 -19.45 7.85
CA LYS A 322 -11.47 -19.61 6.63
C LYS A 322 -10.70 -20.01 5.38
N SER A 323 -9.60 -20.74 5.54
CA SER A 323 -8.66 -21.01 4.45
C SER A 323 -8.74 -22.46 3.99
N GLU A 324 -8.39 -22.70 2.73
CA GLU A 324 -8.38 -24.02 2.11
C GLU A 324 -6.95 -24.45 1.79
N ILE A 325 -6.52 -25.56 2.37
CA ILE A 325 -5.21 -26.16 2.13
C ILE A 325 -5.46 -27.54 1.52
N GLU A 326 -5.33 -27.67 0.21
CA GLU A 326 -5.78 -28.87 -0.49
C GLU A 326 -4.89 -29.33 -1.65
N ARG A 327 -5.01 -30.60 -2.04
CA ARG A 327 -4.27 -31.20 -3.17
C ARG A 327 -2.75 -31.00 -3.10
N ASN A 328 -2.18 -31.03 -1.89
CA ASN A 328 -0.74 -30.99 -1.68
C ASN A 328 -0.18 -32.40 -1.57
N GLY A 329 0.94 -32.69 -2.24
CA GLY A 329 1.57 -34.02 -2.28
C GLY A 329 2.13 -34.48 -0.93
N GLY A 330 2.32 -33.55 0.01
CA GLY A 330 2.75 -33.78 1.38
C GLY A 330 1.65 -33.56 2.43
N ILE A 331 2.04 -33.05 3.58
CA ILE A 331 1.14 -32.72 4.70
C ILE A 331 0.52 -31.34 4.45
N GLY A 332 -0.76 -31.15 4.76
CA GLY A 332 -1.42 -29.85 4.68
C GLY A 332 -0.72 -28.79 5.55
N LEU A 333 -0.59 -29.03 6.85
CA LEU A 333 0.20 -28.20 7.77
C LEU A 333 1.12 -29.07 8.64
N ILE A 334 2.41 -28.74 8.65
CA ILE A 334 3.41 -29.35 9.53
C ILE A 334 4.02 -28.32 10.49
N LEU A 335 4.02 -28.64 11.79
CA LEU A 335 4.68 -27.88 12.85
C LEU A 335 5.89 -28.66 13.38
N GLU A 336 7.07 -28.04 13.37
CA GLU A 336 8.34 -28.64 13.83
C GLU A 336 9.01 -27.78 14.93
N GLY A 337 9.61 -28.43 15.92
CA GLY A 337 10.35 -27.75 16.99
C GLY A 337 9.44 -26.90 17.87
N SER A 338 9.77 -25.61 18.02
CA SER A 338 9.02 -24.64 18.84
C SER A 338 7.96 -23.84 18.06
N SER A 339 7.72 -24.15 16.78
CA SER A 339 6.69 -23.45 15.99
C SER A 339 5.28 -23.76 16.47
N ARG A 340 4.35 -22.81 16.35
CA ARG A 340 2.97 -22.95 16.83
C ARG A 340 1.92 -22.46 15.83
N CYS A 341 0.74 -23.06 15.91
CA CYS A 341 -0.47 -22.56 15.25
C CYS A 341 -1.39 -21.99 16.33
N GLU A 342 -1.47 -20.65 16.40
CA GLU A 342 -2.20 -19.96 17.47
C GLU A 342 -3.70 -19.90 17.21
N VAL A 343 -4.12 -19.85 15.94
CA VAL A 343 -5.52 -19.84 15.54
C VAL A 343 -5.69 -20.80 14.37
N LEU A 344 -6.65 -21.70 14.51
CA LEU A 344 -7.15 -22.52 13.42
C LEU A 344 -8.67 -22.51 13.46
N HIS A 345 -9.31 -21.81 12.52
CA HIS A 345 -10.75 -21.58 12.53
C HIS A 345 -11.36 -21.71 11.13
N ASP A 346 -12.52 -22.36 11.02
CA ASP A 346 -13.30 -22.51 9.78
C ASP A 346 -12.48 -22.91 8.54
N SER A 347 -11.39 -23.65 8.72
CA SER A 347 -10.44 -23.99 7.66
C SER A 347 -10.55 -25.44 7.22
N ARG A 348 -10.24 -25.70 5.95
CA ARG A 348 -10.36 -27.02 5.32
C ARG A 348 -8.99 -27.55 4.90
N PHE A 349 -8.68 -28.77 5.34
CA PHE A 349 -7.52 -29.55 4.89
C PHE A 349 -8.04 -30.79 4.18
N SER A 350 -7.93 -30.86 2.86
CA SER A 350 -8.49 -31.97 2.09
C SER A 350 -7.62 -32.38 0.92
N ALA A 351 -7.73 -33.64 0.47
CA ALA A 351 -6.95 -34.16 -0.65
C ALA A 351 -5.42 -33.95 -0.54
N ASN A 352 -4.89 -33.79 0.68
CA ASN A 352 -3.46 -33.81 0.96
C ASN A 352 -3.03 -35.25 1.28
N ARG A 353 -1.74 -35.58 1.18
CA ARG A 353 -1.26 -36.91 1.62
C ARG A 353 -1.57 -37.14 3.11
N LEU A 354 -1.44 -36.10 3.92
CA LEU A 354 -1.85 -36.07 5.32
C LEU A 354 -2.44 -34.69 5.63
N GLY A 355 -3.38 -34.61 6.57
CA GLY A 355 -4.00 -33.34 6.95
C GLY A 355 -3.07 -32.44 7.77
N LEU A 356 -2.93 -32.74 9.06
CA LEU A 356 -2.12 -31.98 10.02
C LEU A 356 -1.09 -32.90 10.68
N MET A 357 0.15 -32.41 10.82
CA MET A 357 1.22 -33.14 11.53
C MET A 357 1.99 -32.22 12.47
N LYS A 358 2.30 -32.73 13.66
CA LYS A 358 3.22 -32.11 14.60
C LYS A 358 4.38 -33.08 14.87
N LYS A 359 5.62 -32.63 14.67
CA LYS A 359 6.83 -33.39 15.04
C LYS A 359 7.36 -32.84 16.36
N GLU A 360 7.17 -33.58 17.46
CA GLU A 360 7.46 -33.12 18.84
C GLU A 360 8.96 -33.06 19.18
N ASP A 361 9.35 -32.19 20.14
CA ASP A 361 9.68 -32.64 21.50
C ASP A 361 8.97 -31.90 22.68
N ARG A 362 8.07 -30.91 22.44
CA ARG A 362 7.33 -30.21 23.52
C ARG A 362 5.88 -29.85 23.19
N ALA A 363 5.09 -29.61 24.24
CA ALA A 363 3.66 -29.27 24.21
C ALA A 363 3.40 -27.91 23.52
N CYS A 364 3.28 -27.94 22.19
CA CYS A 364 2.79 -26.83 21.41
C CYS A 364 1.25 -26.88 21.31
N PRO A 365 0.51 -25.87 21.78
CA PRO A 365 -0.93 -25.83 21.62
C PRO A 365 -1.27 -25.51 20.16
N VAL A 366 -2.08 -26.35 19.54
CA VAL A 366 -2.91 -25.94 18.40
C VAL A 366 -4.23 -25.53 19.01
N VAL A 367 -4.52 -24.22 19.02
CA VAL A 367 -5.83 -23.74 19.47
C VAL A 367 -6.76 -23.81 18.26
N SER A 368 -7.49 -24.92 18.15
CA SER A 368 -8.55 -25.08 17.16
C SER A 368 -9.86 -24.61 17.76
N SER A 369 -10.52 -23.65 17.11
CA SER A 369 -11.93 -23.34 17.34
C SER A 369 -12.82 -24.27 16.49
N LYS A 370 -14.15 -24.18 16.67
CA LYS A 370 -15.15 -24.99 15.96
C LYS A 370 -15.04 -24.75 14.43
N GLY A 371 -15.48 -25.71 13.60
CA GLY A 371 -15.66 -25.51 12.15
C GLY A 371 -14.55 -26.03 11.21
N ASN A 372 -13.42 -26.53 11.72
CA ASN A 372 -12.37 -27.07 10.85
C ASN A 372 -12.69 -28.47 10.31
N THR A 373 -12.35 -28.74 9.05
CA THR A 373 -12.47 -30.06 8.41
C THR A 373 -11.12 -30.59 7.97
N CYS A 374 -10.86 -31.87 8.23
CA CYS A 374 -9.60 -32.53 7.89
C CYS A 374 -9.93 -33.90 7.30
N ASP A 375 -9.93 -33.99 5.97
CA ASP A 375 -10.20 -35.23 5.26
C ASP A 375 -8.89 -36.00 5.16
N VAL A 376 -8.76 -37.06 5.97
CA VAL A 376 -7.65 -37.99 5.87
C VAL A 376 -7.99 -39.01 4.77
N PRO A 377 -7.17 -39.17 3.72
CA PRO A 377 -7.41 -40.23 2.73
C PRO A 377 -7.44 -41.60 3.42
N SER A 378 -8.31 -42.50 2.95
CA SER A 378 -8.59 -43.80 3.59
C SER A 378 -7.30 -44.56 3.94
N PRO A 379 -7.25 -45.26 5.10
CA PRO A 379 -6.02 -45.80 5.64
C PRO A 379 -5.58 -47.05 4.88
N GLU A 380 -4.78 -46.88 3.84
CA GLU A 380 -3.93 -47.95 3.28
C GLU A 380 -2.44 -47.59 3.54
N GLY A 381 -2.03 -47.61 4.81
CA GLY A 381 -0.63 -47.38 5.18
C GLY A 381 -0.36 -47.49 6.69
N PRO A 382 0.69 -48.21 7.13
CA PRO A 382 1.00 -48.38 8.54
C PRO A 382 1.75 -47.13 9.06
N GLY A 383 1.13 -46.37 9.98
CA GLY A 383 1.81 -45.25 10.64
C GLY A 383 0.92 -44.13 11.22
N LEU A 384 -0.40 -44.32 11.37
CA LEU A 384 -1.27 -43.30 11.97
C LEU A 384 -0.97 -43.18 13.48
N MET A 385 -0.25 -42.12 13.88
CA MET A 385 -0.14 -41.73 15.29
C MET A 385 -1.51 -41.23 15.78
N ARG A 386 -2.16 -42.02 16.64
CA ARG A 386 -3.33 -41.61 17.43
C ARG A 386 -2.89 -40.62 18.50
N GLY A 387 -2.87 -39.32 18.15
CA GLY A 387 -2.49 -38.25 19.09
C GLY A 387 -3.19 -36.92 18.86
N PHE A 388 -4.13 -36.84 17.91
CA PHE A 388 -4.84 -35.59 17.64
C PHE A 388 -6.11 -35.52 18.50
N ARG A 389 -6.05 -34.76 19.59
CA ARG A 389 -7.25 -34.23 20.27
C ARG A 389 -7.44 -32.80 19.79
N VAL A 390 -8.47 -32.56 18.98
CA VAL A 390 -9.05 -31.22 18.83
C VAL A 390 -9.62 -30.88 20.21
N GLY A 391 -8.92 -30.05 20.98
CA GLY A 391 -9.41 -29.57 22.27
C GLY A 391 -10.51 -28.54 22.01
N THR A 392 -11.77 -28.95 22.05
CA THR A 392 -12.89 -28.01 22.16
C THR A 392 -12.91 -27.47 23.58
N MET A 393 -12.55 -26.21 23.80
CA MET A 393 -12.99 -25.51 25.01
C MET A 393 -14.47 -25.18 24.82
N ASP A 394 -15.35 -26.05 25.28
CA ASP A 394 -16.74 -25.67 25.56
C ASP A 394 -16.76 -24.94 26.91
N SER A 395 -16.97 -23.63 26.86
CA SER A 395 -17.52 -22.87 27.96
C SER A 395 -18.99 -23.26 28.10
N ASP A 396 -19.32 -24.03 29.13
CA ASP A 396 -20.59 -24.04 29.89
C ASP A 396 -20.92 -25.45 30.43
N ALA A 397 -20.54 -25.70 31.68
CA ALA A 397 -21.23 -26.63 32.56
C ALA A 397 -20.86 -26.32 34.02
N TYR A 398 -21.63 -25.41 34.61
CA TYR A 398 -21.82 -25.32 36.05
C TYR A 398 -22.54 -26.59 36.51
N VAL A 399 -21.89 -27.42 37.34
CA VAL A 399 -22.57 -28.38 38.23
C VAL A 399 -21.80 -28.40 39.54
N ASP A 400 -22.52 -28.02 40.60
CA ASP A 400 -22.15 -28.14 42.00
C ASP A 400 -21.81 -29.60 42.36
N ASP A 401 -20.79 -29.82 43.19
CA ASP A 401 -20.97 -30.58 44.43
C ASP A 401 -19.73 -30.53 45.35
N GLU A 402 -20.03 -30.84 46.61
CA GLU A 402 -19.43 -30.42 47.88
C GLU A 402 -18.06 -31.04 48.29
N GLU A 403 -17.46 -30.31 49.24
CA GLU A 403 -16.61 -30.75 50.37
C GLU A 403 -15.31 -31.54 50.12
N MET A 404 -14.17 -30.87 50.40
CA MET A 404 -13.17 -31.41 51.34
C MET A 404 -12.24 -30.31 51.89
N THR A 405 -12.52 -29.95 53.15
CA THR A 405 -11.62 -29.62 54.28
C THR A 405 -10.19 -29.09 54.03
N SER A 406 -9.98 -27.86 54.52
CA SER A 406 -8.86 -27.35 55.35
C SER A 406 -7.41 -27.82 55.08
N ASN A 407 -6.52 -26.89 54.73
CA ASN A 407 -5.55 -26.35 55.69
C ASN A 407 -4.60 -25.30 55.11
N GLU A 408 -4.22 -24.39 56.01
CA GLU A 408 -3.01 -23.56 56.04
C GLU A 408 -2.92 -22.32 55.13
N ALA A 409 -3.27 -21.21 55.79
CA ALA A 409 -2.88 -19.86 55.46
C ALA A 409 -1.36 -19.66 55.53
N THR A 410 -0.79 -19.03 54.50
CA THR A 410 0.41 -18.20 54.64
C THR A 410 0.20 -16.89 53.88
N ASN A 411 -0.05 -15.84 54.66
CA ASN A 411 0.06 -14.45 54.26
C ASN A 411 1.54 -14.12 53.99
N VAL A 412 1.88 -13.69 52.78
CA VAL A 412 3.02 -12.77 52.56
C VAL A 412 2.64 -11.70 51.53
N SER A 413 3.00 -10.48 51.91
CA SER A 413 2.63 -9.15 51.43
C SER A 413 2.80 -8.85 49.94
N LEU A 414 1.80 -8.16 49.39
CA LEU A 414 1.90 -7.28 48.22
C LEU A 414 2.81 -6.09 48.54
N GLN A 415 3.98 -6.01 47.89
CA GLN A 415 4.74 -4.76 47.78
C GLN A 415 4.41 -4.09 46.45
N SER A 416 3.76 -2.94 46.53
CA SER A 416 3.52 -2.02 45.43
C SER A 416 4.83 -1.32 45.04
N ASN A 417 5.42 -1.67 43.90
CA ASN A 417 6.47 -0.88 43.29
C ASN A 417 5.85 0.27 42.47
N LYS A 418 5.90 1.47 43.04
CA LYS A 418 5.75 2.73 42.31
C LYS A 418 7.01 2.95 41.48
N THR A 419 6.90 2.89 40.16
CA THR A 419 7.94 3.37 39.24
C THR A 419 7.58 4.75 38.72
N HIS A 420 8.56 5.64 38.82
CA HIS A 420 8.57 7.03 38.40
C HIS A 420 8.24 7.21 36.92
N ILE A 421 7.35 8.16 36.63
CA ILE A 421 7.18 8.79 35.32
C ILE A 421 8.08 10.04 35.31
N PRO A 422 9.04 10.18 34.38
CA PRO A 422 9.68 11.48 34.16
C PRO A 422 8.87 12.31 33.16
N GLU A 423 8.57 13.54 33.57
CA GLU A 423 7.97 14.61 32.76
C GLU A 423 8.85 14.92 31.52
N LEU A 424 8.23 14.92 30.34
CA LEU A 424 8.83 15.43 29.11
C LEU A 424 8.45 16.91 28.94
N VAL A 425 9.47 17.77 29.02
CA VAL A 425 9.42 19.20 28.68
C VAL A 425 9.32 19.36 27.16
N PRO A 426 8.43 20.21 26.61
CA PRO A 426 8.41 20.48 25.18
C PRO A 426 9.49 21.50 24.80
N SER A 427 10.50 21.07 24.05
CA SER A 427 11.44 21.98 23.40
C SER A 427 10.79 22.57 22.13
N ALA A 428 10.56 23.87 22.17
CA ALA A 428 10.26 24.67 21.00
C ALA A 428 11.41 24.59 20.00
N VAL A 429 11.10 24.23 18.75
CA VAL A 429 11.99 24.44 17.61
C VAL A 429 11.27 25.34 16.63
N SER A 430 11.68 26.60 16.65
CA SER A 430 11.48 27.56 15.58
C SER A 430 12.40 27.21 14.42
N VAL A 431 11.87 27.02 13.22
CA VAL A 431 12.65 27.14 11.98
C VAL A 431 11.84 27.94 10.96
N ILE A 432 12.61 28.77 10.27
CA ILE A 432 12.37 29.84 9.30
C ILE A 432 11.43 29.45 8.16
#